data_AF-A0AAD1JE62-F1
#
_entry.id   AF-A0AAD1JE62-F1
#
_cell.length_a   1.000
_cell.length_b   1.000
_cell.length_c   1.000
_cell.angle_alpha   90.00
_cell.angle_beta   90.00
_cell.angle_gamma   90.00
#
_symmetry.space_group_name_H-M   'P 1'
#
loop_
_entity.id
_entity.type
_entity.pdbx_description
1 polymer ?
#
loop_
_entity_poly.entity_id
_entity_poly.type
_entity_poly.pdbx_seq_one_letter_code
_entity_poly.pdbx_strand_id
1 'polypeptide(L)'
;MTINVVCPNCLAINRIPKKDHYNKAKCGKCGYNLLDTHPIELNPTNFETILTKNDIPVIVDFWAPWCGPCRMMAPNFEAAAREFPLKAWFAKLNTEEYPQLAAPYGIRGIPTMIAFLHGKELDRVSGALSAPQIVQWVQRFI
;
A
#
# COMPACT_ATOMS: atom_id res chain seq x y z
N MET A 1 -13.89 -11.84 14.01
CA MET A 1 -12.49 -12.20 13.72
C MET A 1 -11.62 -10.95 13.88
N THR A 2 -10.32 -11.08 14.18
CA THR A 2 -9.38 -9.94 14.27
C THR A 2 -8.35 -10.01 13.15
N ILE A 3 -7.85 -8.87 12.69
CA ILE A 3 -6.76 -8.73 11.74
C ILE A 3 -5.59 -7.99 12.39
N ASN A 4 -4.37 -8.32 11.99
CA ASN A 4 -3.16 -7.60 12.32
C ASN A 4 -2.90 -6.54 11.24
N VAL A 5 -2.72 -5.29 11.69
CA VAL A 5 -2.44 -4.16 10.82
C VAL A 5 -1.22 -3.40 11.36
N VAL A 6 -0.20 -3.25 10.54
CA VAL A 6 1.00 -2.50 10.84
C VAL A 6 0.66 -1.00 10.82
N CYS A 7 1.08 -0.28 11.85
CA CYS A 7 0.99 1.17 11.89
C CYS A 7 2.03 1.77 10.93
N PRO A 8 1.64 2.60 9.94
CA PRO A 8 2.59 3.17 9.00
C PRO A 8 3.57 4.16 9.66
N ASN A 9 3.19 4.75 10.79
CA ASN A 9 4.01 5.74 11.50
C ASN A 9 5.10 5.13 12.40
N CYS A 10 4.82 4.02 13.10
CA CYS A 10 5.78 3.46 14.08
C CYS A 10 6.04 1.96 13.95
N LEU A 11 5.47 1.32 12.92
CA LEU A 11 5.62 -0.10 12.60
C LEU A 11 5.09 -1.08 13.65
N ALA A 12 4.44 -0.60 14.72
CA ALA A 12 3.77 -1.47 15.66
C ALA A 12 2.63 -2.25 14.98
N ILE A 13 2.54 -3.55 15.27
CA ILE A 13 1.43 -4.39 14.83
C ILE A 13 0.24 -4.15 15.76
N ASN A 14 -0.91 -3.81 15.20
CA ASN A 14 -2.15 -3.55 15.93
C ASN A 14 -3.15 -4.65 15.60
N ARG A 15 -3.69 -5.29 16.63
CA ARG A 15 -4.78 -6.26 16.48
C ARG A 15 -6.10 -5.53 16.46
N ILE A 16 -6.79 -5.54 15.32
CA ILE A 16 -8.01 -4.79 15.08
C ILE A 16 -9.17 -5.76 14.83
N PRO A 17 -10.37 -5.57 15.44
CA PRO A 17 -11.55 -6.35 15.09
C PRO A 17 -11.94 -6.10 13.62
N LYS A 18 -12.06 -7.15 12.80
CA LYS A 18 -12.50 -7.02 11.40
C LYS A 18 -13.96 -6.56 11.37
N LYS A 19 -14.22 -5.43 10.73
CA LYS A 19 -15.54 -4.80 10.54
C LYS A 19 -15.66 -4.25 9.13
N ASP A 20 -16.89 -4.04 8.67
CA ASP A 20 -17.15 -3.41 7.36
C ASP A 20 -16.80 -1.91 7.37
N HIS A 21 -16.99 -1.26 8.53
CA HIS A 21 -16.73 0.15 8.76
C HIS A 21 -16.07 0.41 10.12
N TYR A 22 -15.24 1.45 10.18
CA TYR A 22 -14.51 1.88 11.36
C TYR A 22 -14.71 3.38 11.58
N ASN A 23 -15.23 3.76 12.74
CA ASN A 23 -15.37 5.18 13.10
C ASN A 23 -14.11 5.73 13.80
N LYS A 24 -13.29 4.83 14.35
CA LYS A 24 -12.04 5.16 15.03
C LYS A 24 -11.13 3.94 15.00
N ALA A 25 -9.89 4.14 14.61
CA ALA A 25 -8.82 3.18 14.82
C ALA A 25 -7.52 3.96 15.07
N LYS A 26 -6.87 3.68 16.20
CA LYS A 26 -5.60 4.30 16.56
C LYS A 26 -4.56 3.24 16.83
N CYS A 27 -3.32 3.55 16.52
CA CYS A 27 -2.20 2.71 16.91
C CYS A 27 -2.08 2.70 18.44
N GLY A 28 -2.03 1.51 19.04
CA GLY A 28 -1.89 1.35 20.49
C GLY A 28 -0.53 1.82 21.04
N LYS A 29 0.50 1.92 20.18
CA LYS A 29 1.85 2.35 20.58
C LYS A 29 2.08 3.86 20.45
N CYS A 30 1.72 4.46 19.31
CA CYS A 30 2.02 5.87 19.02
C CYS A 30 0.79 6.77 18.86
N GLY A 31 -0.43 6.22 18.95
CA GLY A 31 -1.66 6.99 18.82
C GLY A 31 -2.04 7.44 17.40
N TYR A 32 -1.21 7.14 16.38
CA TYR A 32 -1.46 7.47 14.98
C TYR A 32 -2.85 6.97 14.51
N ASN A 33 -3.52 7.75 13.65
CA ASN A 33 -4.82 7.40 13.10
C ASN A 33 -4.68 6.32 12.03
N LEU A 34 -5.09 5.08 12.33
CA LEU A 34 -5.01 3.97 11.37
C LEU A 34 -6.09 4.03 10.28
N LEU A 35 -6.98 5.03 10.32
CA LEU A 35 -7.91 5.34 9.23
C LEU A 35 -7.35 6.40 8.26
N ASP A 36 -6.16 6.93 8.55
CA ASP A 36 -5.44 7.74 7.57
C ASP A 36 -4.97 6.83 6.43
N THR A 37 -5.40 7.14 5.22
CA THR A 37 -5.20 6.33 4.00
C THR A 37 -4.16 6.93 3.07
N HIS A 38 -3.42 7.97 3.49
CA HIS A 38 -2.33 8.50 2.68
C HIS A 38 -1.32 7.37 2.34
N PRO A 39 -0.91 7.25 1.07
CA PRO A 39 0.05 6.24 0.67
C PRO A 39 1.34 6.29 1.48
N ILE A 40 1.77 5.12 1.93
CA ILE A 40 2.97 4.95 2.74
C ILE A 40 4.19 5.01 1.81
N GLU A 41 5.10 5.95 2.03
CA GLU A 41 6.38 5.95 1.32
C GLU A 41 7.29 4.86 1.90
N LEU A 42 7.62 3.88 1.05
CA LEU A 42 8.45 2.74 1.44
C LEU A 42 9.92 3.08 1.35
N ASN A 43 10.68 2.56 2.31
CA ASN A 43 12.11 2.72 2.43
C ASN A 43 12.72 1.47 3.12
N PRO A 44 14.05 1.34 3.20
CA PRO A 44 14.70 0.15 3.74
C PRO A 44 14.31 -0.20 5.19
N THR A 45 13.83 0.77 5.98
CA THR A 45 13.48 0.56 7.39
C THR A 45 12.06 0.04 7.60
N ASN A 46 11.14 0.28 6.65
CA ASN A 46 9.73 -0.09 6.80
C ASN A 46 9.28 -1.19 5.83
N PHE A 47 9.99 -1.37 4.70
CA PHE A 47 9.54 -2.17 3.56
C PHE A 47 9.10 -3.58 3.96
N GLU A 48 9.99 -4.34 4.58
CA GLU A 48 9.72 -5.74 4.94
C GLU A 48 8.56 -5.86 5.93
N THR A 49 8.52 -4.99 6.93
CA THR A 49 7.48 -5.04 7.97
C THR A 49 6.11 -4.73 7.38
N ILE A 50 6.01 -3.68 6.56
CA ILE A 50 4.76 -3.30 5.90
C ILE A 50 4.29 -4.42 4.98
N LEU A 51 5.15 -5.02 4.15
CA LEU A 51 4.72 -6.05 3.21
C LEU A 51 4.33 -7.38 3.88
N THR A 52 5.00 -7.77 4.97
CA THR A 52 4.89 -9.14 5.51
C THR A 52 4.00 -9.27 6.75
N LYS A 53 3.82 -8.21 7.54
CA LYS A 53 3.17 -8.28 8.86
C LYS A 53 1.72 -7.76 8.88
N ASN A 54 1.13 -7.49 7.72
CA ASN A 54 -0.28 -7.15 7.57
C ASN A 54 -1.11 -8.39 7.19
N ASP A 55 -2.27 -8.53 7.81
CA ASP A 55 -3.31 -9.50 7.44
C ASP A 55 -4.26 -8.94 6.35
N ILE A 56 -4.01 -7.71 5.92
CA ILE A 56 -4.69 -7.04 4.80
C ILE A 56 -3.72 -6.88 3.62
N PRO A 57 -4.21 -6.86 2.36
CA PRO A 57 -3.36 -6.62 1.21
C PRO A 57 -2.61 -5.29 1.30
N VAL A 58 -1.40 -5.28 0.75
CA VAL A 58 -0.58 -4.07 0.57
C VAL A 58 -0.44 -3.85 -0.93
N ILE A 59 -0.98 -2.74 -1.40
CA ILE A 59 -0.91 -2.29 -2.78
C ILE A 59 0.28 -1.35 -2.91
N VAL A 60 1.28 -1.75 -3.69
CA VAL A 60 2.53 -0.98 -3.86
C VAL A 60 2.59 -0.42 -5.28
N ASP A 61 2.67 0.90 -5.41
CA ASP A 61 3.02 1.60 -6.65
C ASP A 61 4.54 1.77 -6.76
N PHE A 62 5.15 1.08 -7.73
CA PHE A 62 6.55 1.23 -8.09
C PHE A 62 6.69 2.38 -9.09
N TRP A 63 7.33 3.47 -8.65
CA TRP A 63 7.32 4.75 -9.36
C TRP A 63 8.68 5.45 -9.32
N ALA A 64 8.82 6.57 -10.03
CA ALA A 64 9.97 7.47 -9.95
C ALA A 64 9.55 8.93 -10.22
N PRO A 65 10.25 9.94 -9.67
CA PRO A 65 9.83 11.34 -9.78
C PRO A 65 9.87 11.90 -11.20
N TRP A 66 10.79 11.42 -12.04
CA TRP A 66 10.91 11.85 -13.44
C TRP A 66 9.84 11.24 -14.36
N CYS A 67 9.16 10.17 -13.93
CA CYS A 67 8.16 9.46 -14.71
C CYS A 67 6.84 10.25 -14.81
N GLY A 68 6.56 10.80 -16.00
CA GLY A 68 5.32 11.54 -16.28
C GLY A 68 4.04 10.78 -15.93
N PRO A 69 3.83 9.54 -16.45
CA PRO A 69 2.67 8.72 -16.11
C PRO A 69 2.53 8.44 -14.61
N CYS A 70 3.64 8.26 -13.89
CA CYS A 70 3.64 8.06 -12.44
C CYS A 70 3.09 9.30 -11.71
N ARG A 71 3.56 10.50 -12.09
CA ARG A 71 3.04 11.76 -11.52
C ARG A 71 1.55 11.95 -11.81
N MET A 72 1.07 11.55 -12.99
CA MET A 72 -0.36 11.58 -13.31
C MET A 72 -1.17 10.57 -12.48
N MET A 73 -0.60 9.40 -12.17
CA MET A 73 -1.28 8.37 -11.40
C MET A 73 -1.30 8.65 -9.89
N ALA A 74 -0.32 9.36 -9.34
CA ALA A 74 -0.22 9.65 -7.91
C ALA A 74 -1.53 10.15 -7.26
N PRO A 75 -2.24 11.18 -7.77
CA PRO A 75 -3.51 11.61 -7.19
C PRO A 75 -4.63 10.57 -7.33
N ASN A 76 -4.60 9.75 -8.39
CA ASN A 76 -5.55 8.65 -8.57
C ASN A 76 -5.31 7.53 -7.55
N PHE A 77 -4.05 7.24 -7.25
CA PHE A 77 -3.64 6.25 -6.25
C PHE A 77 -4.06 6.69 -4.85
N GLU A 78 -3.83 7.97 -4.49
CA GLU A 78 -4.32 8.56 -3.24
C GLU A 78 -5.84 8.55 -3.13
N ALA A 79 -6.55 8.87 -4.22
CA ALA A 79 -8.01 8.83 -4.24
C ALA A 79 -8.54 7.40 -4.04
N ALA A 80 -7.95 6.40 -4.70
CA ALA A 80 -8.32 4.99 -4.54
C ALA A 80 -8.06 4.49 -3.11
N ALA A 81 -6.97 4.93 -2.47
CA ALA A 81 -6.62 4.50 -1.11
C ALA A 81 -7.71 4.82 -0.07
N ARG A 82 -8.45 5.93 -0.28
CA ARG A 82 -9.53 6.38 0.61
C ARG A 82 -10.72 5.42 0.67
N GLU A 83 -10.86 4.54 -0.32
CA GLU A 83 -11.95 3.55 -0.37
C GLU A 83 -11.67 2.30 0.49
N PHE A 84 -10.43 2.11 0.95
CA PHE A 84 -9.99 0.88 1.61
C PHE A 84 -9.40 1.05 3.02
N PRO A 85 -9.93 1.95 3.89
CA PRO A 85 -9.39 2.10 5.24
C PRO A 85 -9.48 0.78 6.01
N LEU A 86 -8.32 0.28 6.47
CA LEU A 86 -8.18 -1.02 7.14
C LEU A 86 -8.68 -2.23 6.35
N LYS A 87 -8.83 -2.08 5.03
CA LYS A 87 -9.12 -3.17 4.08
C LYS A 87 -7.92 -3.47 3.19
N ALA A 88 -7.13 -2.45 2.85
CA ALA A 88 -5.83 -2.57 2.22
C ALA A 88 -4.94 -1.40 2.64
N TRP A 89 -3.63 -1.61 2.64
CA TRP A 89 -2.68 -0.51 2.67
C TRP A 89 -2.26 -0.11 1.27
N PHE A 90 -2.07 1.18 1.07
CA PHE A 90 -1.51 1.74 -0.15
C PHE A 90 -0.12 2.26 0.17
N ALA A 91 0.84 1.92 -0.67
CA ALA A 91 2.23 2.24 -0.45
C ALA A 91 2.91 2.57 -1.79
N LYS A 92 3.99 3.33 -1.72
CA LYS A 92 4.75 3.77 -2.89
C LYS A 92 6.21 3.43 -2.69
N LEU A 93 6.85 2.87 -3.71
CA LEU A 93 8.29 2.62 -3.72
C LEU A 93 8.94 3.40 -4.85
N ASN A 94 9.78 4.36 -4.50
CA ASN A 94 10.61 5.05 -5.48
C ASN A 94 11.73 4.11 -5.96
N THR A 95 11.63 3.65 -7.21
CA THR A 95 12.57 2.70 -7.80
C THR A 95 13.92 3.33 -8.17
N GLU A 96 13.98 4.66 -8.29
CA GLU A 96 15.24 5.39 -8.51
C GLU A 96 16.03 5.55 -7.21
N GLU A 97 15.33 5.83 -6.10
CA GLU A 97 15.97 6.02 -4.79
C GLU A 97 16.31 4.68 -4.12
N TYR A 98 15.48 3.66 -4.29
CA TYR A 98 15.67 2.34 -3.68
C TYR A 98 15.67 1.20 -4.71
N PRO A 99 16.59 1.20 -5.70
CA PRO A 99 16.66 0.17 -6.74
C PRO A 99 16.83 -1.25 -6.17
N GLN A 100 17.54 -1.38 -5.05
CA GLN A 100 17.74 -2.65 -4.34
C GLN A 100 16.44 -3.26 -3.79
N LEU A 101 15.47 -2.41 -3.41
CA LEU A 101 14.16 -2.88 -2.94
C LEU A 101 13.27 -3.27 -4.11
N ALA A 102 13.42 -2.61 -5.26
CA ALA A 102 12.63 -2.88 -6.46
C ALA A 102 13.15 -4.10 -7.27
N ALA A 103 14.47 -4.35 -7.25
CA ALA A 103 15.13 -5.37 -8.07
C ALA A 103 14.50 -6.77 -7.98
N PRO A 104 14.14 -7.31 -6.79
CA PRO A 104 13.54 -8.64 -6.69
C PRO A 104 12.20 -8.79 -7.43
N TYR A 105 11.49 -7.69 -7.68
CA TYR A 105 10.16 -7.70 -8.30
C TYR A 105 10.21 -7.61 -9.83
N GLY A 106 11.40 -7.43 -10.41
CA GLY A 106 11.60 -7.43 -11.87
C GLY A 106 10.78 -6.35 -12.59
N ILE A 107 10.71 -5.15 -12.03
CA ILE A 107 9.95 -4.02 -12.60
C ILE A 107 10.55 -3.63 -13.95
N ARG A 108 9.80 -3.88 -15.05
CA ARG A 108 10.24 -3.61 -16.43
C ARG A 108 9.80 -2.24 -16.94
N GLY A 109 8.89 -1.57 -16.25
CA GLY A 109 8.36 -0.26 -16.59
C GLY A 109 7.57 0.31 -15.42
N ILE A 110 7.48 1.63 -15.37
CA ILE A 110 6.78 2.37 -14.31
C ILE A 110 5.72 3.31 -14.91
N PRO A 111 4.59 3.54 -14.22
CA PRO A 111 4.24 2.93 -12.93
C PRO A 111 3.86 1.45 -13.11
N THR A 112 4.20 0.64 -12.11
CA THR A 112 3.69 -0.73 -11.97
C THR A 112 3.15 -0.89 -10.57
N MET A 113 1.92 -1.36 -10.44
CA MET A 113 1.33 -1.70 -9.16
C MET A 113 1.39 -3.20 -8.93
N ILE A 114 1.73 -3.59 -7.70
CA ILE A 114 1.71 -4.99 -7.27
C ILE A 114 0.91 -5.09 -5.97
N ALA A 115 0.01 -6.07 -5.92
CA ALA A 115 -0.72 -6.41 -4.70
C ALA A 115 0.03 -7.50 -3.96
N PHE A 116 0.31 -7.27 -2.69
CA PHE A 116 0.95 -8.25 -1.82
C PHE A 116 0.02 -8.67 -0.69
N LEU A 117 0.13 -9.92 -0.26
CA LEU A 117 -0.40 -10.38 1.02
C LEU A 117 0.64 -11.27 1.69
N HIS A 118 1.02 -10.93 2.91
CA HIS A 118 2.12 -11.60 3.64
C HIS A 118 3.42 -11.70 2.83
N GLY A 119 3.78 -10.62 2.13
CA GLY A 119 4.97 -10.54 1.28
C GLY A 119 4.89 -11.34 -0.03
N LYS A 120 3.80 -12.09 -0.25
CA LYS A 120 3.58 -12.82 -1.51
C LYS A 120 2.81 -11.94 -2.47
N GLU A 121 3.26 -11.93 -3.71
CA GLU A 121 2.56 -11.28 -4.81
C GLU A 121 1.26 -12.02 -5.12
N LEU A 122 0.16 -11.27 -5.17
CA LEU A 122 -1.16 -11.76 -5.57
C LEU A 122 -1.41 -11.51 -7.05
N ASP A 123 -1.10 -10.32 -7.53
CA ASP A 123 -1.25 -9.89 -8.92
C ASP A 123 -0.45 -8.60 -9.16
N ARG A 124 -0.25 -8.26 -10.43
CA ARG A 124 0.38 -7.00 -10.84
C ARG A 124 -0.29 -6.39 -12.07
N VAL A 125 -0.19 -5.07 -12.18
CA VAL A 125 -0.63 -4.32 -13.36
C VAL A 125 0.38 -3.22 -13.68
N SER A 126 0.71 -3.08 -14.96
CA SER A 126 1.64 -2.05 -15.43
C SER A 126 0.92 -0.98 -16.24
N GLY A 127 1.39 0.26 -16.13
CA GLY A 127 0.79 1.43 -16.76
C GLY A 127 -0.07 2.24 -15.78
N ALA A 128 -0.23 3.52 -16.11
CA ALA A 128 -1.01 4.43 -15.28
C ALA A 128 -2.51 4.08 -15.33
N LEU A 129 -3.15 4.02 -14.16
CA LEU A 129 -4.58 3.78 -14.02
C LEU A 129 -5.28 5.00 -13.42
N SER A 130 -6.56 5.15 -13.77
CA SER A 130 -7.47 6.07 -13.07
C SER A 130 -7.91 5.50 -11.72
N ALA A 131 -8.39 6.35 -10.80
CA ALA A 131 -8.83 5.90 -9.48
C ALA A 131 -9.89 4.78 -9.54
N PRO A 132 -10.95 4.86 -10.39
CA PRO A 132 -11.93 3.77 -10.50
C PRO A 132 -11.33 2.44 -10.96
N GLN A 133 -10.35 2.48 -11.87
CA GLN A 133 -9.65 1.27 -12.33
C GLN A 133 -8.80 0.66 -11.22
N ILE A 134 -8.13 1.48 -10.41
CA ILE A 134 -7.37 1.01 -9.24
C ILE A 134 -8.33 0.37 -8.23
N VAL A 135 -9.45 1.02 -7.90
CA VAL A 135 -10.47 0.49 -6.99
C VAL A 135 -10.99 -0.87 -7.49
N GLN A 136 -11.36 -0.96 -8.76
CA GLN A 136 -11.83 -2.21 -9.36
C GLN A 136 -10.79 -3.33 -9.30
N TRP A 137 -9.52 -3.00 -9.55
CA TRP A 137 -8.43 -3.97 -9.52
C TRP A 137 -8.17 -4.47 -8.09
N VAL A 138 -8.18 -3.58 -7.09
CA VAL A 138 -7.97 -3.88 -5.66
C VAL A 138 -9.11 -4.71 -5.07
N GLN A 139 -10.36 -4.46 -5.47
CA GLN A 139 -11.54 -5.18 -4.97
C GLN A 139 -11.46 -6.71 -5.15
N ARG A 140 -10.62 -7.20 -6.07
CA ARG A 140 -10.41 -8.64 -6.28
C ARG A 140 -9.63 -9.33 -5.13
N PHE A 141 -9.05 -8.57 -4.21
CA PHE A 141 -8.21 -9.07 -3.12
C PHE A 141 -8.76 -8.83 -1.71
N ILE A 142 -9.92 -8.18 -1.60
CA ILE A 142 -10.52 -7.74 -0.32
C ILE A 142 -11.52 -8.78 0.22
#